data_AF-A0A7C4FWG0-F1
#
_entry.id   AF-A0A7C4FWG0-F1
#
_cell.length_a   1.000
_cell.length_b   1.000
_cell.length_c   1.000
_cell.angle_alpha   90.00
_cell.angle_beta   90.00
_cell.angle_gamma   90.00
#
_symmetry.space_group_name_H-M   'P 1'
#
loop_
_entity.id
_entity.type
_entity.pdbx_description
1 polymer ?
#
loop_
_entity_poly.entity_id
_entity_poly.type
_entity_poly.pdbx_seq_one_letter_code
_entity_poly.pdbx_strand_id
1 'polypeptide(L)'
;WNPLHKPEDYRAIGYLRMQEAGRAMEILGLPWDHLIFLGYPDRGLWSLLTTNWEKPFRSPYTRMDYPFYRNSFDPEAVYTGLSLLQDLCAILEAFRPTIVYCPHPEDAHPDHRATALFFDKALEKTGLSLEIRYYLVHGQRWPTPLRLIPDAELPAPQYLAERWQWHSQALEEEVVQIKLAALRAYSSQRLTNGRFLAAFVRQNELYALNLFGGDAQDK
;
A
#
# COMPACT_ATOMS: atom_id res chain seq x y z
N TRP A 1 -11.50 -22.07 0.58
CA TRP A 1 -10.58 -22.99 1.25
C TRP A 1 -9.35 -22.17 1.66
N ASN A 2 -9.05 -22.09 2.96
CA ASN A 2 -7.83 -21.44 3.46
C ASN A 2 -6.89 -22.54 3.95
N PRO A 3 -5.77 -22.80 3.25
CA PRO A 3 -4.81 -23.83 3.65
C PRO A 3 -3.99 -23.47 4.91
N LEU A 4 -4.05 -22.22 5.34
CA LEU A 4 -3.28 -21.71 6.48
C LEU A 4 -4.07 -21.97 7.76
N HIS A 5 -3.50 -22.79 8.65
CA HIS A 5 -4.17 -23.19 9.89
C HIS A 5 -3.34 -22.85 11.13
N LYS A 6 -2.02 -22.65 10.97
CA LYS A 6 -1.10 -22.37 12.06
C LYS A 6 -0.45 -20.98 11.90
N PRO A 7 -0.08 -20.31 13.00
CA PRO A 7 0.65 -19.05 12.95
C PRO A 7 1.93 -19.10 12.11
N GLU A 8 2.62 -20.25 12.13
CA GLU A 8 3.82 -20.52 11.34
C GLU A 8 3.54 -20.42 9.83
N ASP A 9 2.38 -20.91 9.38
CA ASP A 9 1.97 -20.86 7.97
C ASP A 9 1.78 -19.41 7.51
N TYR A 10 1.17 -18.57 8.36
CA TYR A 10 1.00 -17.14 8.11
C TYR A 10 2.33 -16.38 8.08
N ARG A 11 3.31 -16.77 8.91
CA ARG A 11 4.66 -16.19 8.85
C ARG A 11 5.39 -16.64 7.58
N ALA A 12 5.29 -17.91 7.21
CA ALA A 12 5.90 -18.45 5.99
C ALA A 12 5.36 -17.77 4.72
N ILE A 13 4.04 -17.58 4.61
CA ILE A 13 3.46 -16.84 3.47
C ILE A 13 3.86 -15.37 3.48
N GLY A 14 4.05 -14.75 4.65
CA GLY A 14 4.62 -13.40 4.75
C GLY A 14 6.00 -13.31 4.10
N TYR A 15 6.91 -14.25 4.42
CA TYR A 15 8.24 -14.32 3.82
C TYR A 15 8.17 -14.55 2.31
N LEU A 16 7.29 -15.43 1.85
CA LEU A 16 7.06 -15.63 0.42
C LEU A 16 6.61 -14.33 -0.26
N ARG A 17 5.63 -13.62 0.31
CA ARG A 17 5.12 -12.36 -0.27
C ARG A 17 6.17 -11.26 -0.30
N MET A 18 7.08 -11.22 0.67
CA MET A 18 8.23 -10.32 0.65
C MET A 18 9.16 -10.64 -0.54
N GLN A 19 9.44 -11.93 -0.78
CA GLN A 19 10.21 -12.39 -1.95
C GLN A 19 9.52 -12.04 -3.26
N GLU A 20 8.21 -12.23 -3.35
CA GLU A 20 7.41 -11.86 -4.52
C GLU A 20 7.42 -10.35 -4.78
N ALA A 21 7.34 -9.53 -3.72
CA ALA A 21 7.39 -8.08 -3.83
C ALA A 21 8.73 -7.61 -4.42
N GLY A 22 9.87 -8.10 -3.94
CA GLY A 22 11.14 -7.68 -4.53
C GLY A 22 11.35 -8.18 -5.96
N ARG A 23 10.92 -9.40 -6.31
CA ARG A 23 10.93 -9.85 -7.72
C ARG A 23 10.07 -8.94 -8.61
N ALA A 24 8.90 -8.52 -8.12
CA ALA A 24 8.04 -7.60 -8.86
C ALA A 24 8.72 -6.23 -9.04
N MET A 25 9.41 -5.71 -8.02
CA MET A 25 10.15 -4.46 -8.12
C MET A 25 11.36 -4.54 -9.04
N GLU A 26 12.10 -5.66 -9.05
CA GLU A 26 13.20 -5.90 -10.00
C GLU A 26 12.71 -5.86 -11.46
N ILE A 27 11.53 -6.42 -11.75
CA ILE A 27 10.89 -6.34 -13.07
C ILE A 27 10.57 -4.88 -13.44
N LEU A 28 10.20 -4.06 -12.45
CA LEU A 28 9.96 -2.61 -12.62
C LEU A 28 11.27 -1.79 -12.64
N GLY A 29 12.43 -2.43 -12.59
CA GLY A 29 13.74 -1.77 -12.62
C GLY A 29 14.24 -1.23 -11.29
N LEU A 30 13.62 -1.63 -10.16
CA LEU A 30 14.05 -1.23 -8.82
C LEU A 30 14.84 -2.37 -8.14
N PRO A 31 16.08 -2.12 -7.69
CA PRO A 31 16.88 -3.12 -7.00
C PRO A 31 16.39 -3.37 -5.57
N TRP A 32 16.74 -4.53 -5.01
CA TRP A 32 16.30 -4.98 -3.68
C TRP A 32 16.63 -4.02 -2.53
N ASP A 33 17.76 -3.33 -2.60
CA ASP A 33 18.24 -2.38 -1.60
C ASP A 33 17.47 -1.04 -1.61
N HIS A 34 16.60 -0.81 -2.61
CA HIS A 34 15.67 0.31 -2.63
C HIS A 34 14.32 -0.02 -1.95
N LEU A 35 14.11 -1.25 -1.51
CA LEU A 35 12.87 -1.66 -0.85
C LEU A 35 13.02 -1.62 0.68
N ILE A 36 12.10 -0.91 1.33
CA ILE A 36 12.00 -0.88 2.79
C ILE A 36 10.76 -1.67 3.21
N PHE A 37 10.97 -2.70 4.03
CA PHE A 37 9.88 -3.49 4.62
C PHE A 37 9.73 -3.10 6.10
N LEU A 38 8.61 -2.50 6.48
CA LEU A 38 8.38 -2.15 7.90
C LEU A 38 8.02 -3.38 8.74
N GLY A 39 7.30 -4.34 8.15
CA GLY A 39 6.96 -5.60 8.82
C GLY A 39 5.80 -5.52 9.83
N TYR A 40 5.03 -4.43 9.85
CA TYR A 40 3.80 -4.29 10.62
C TYR A 40 2.68 -5.25 10.18
N PRO A 41 1.68 -5.53 11.04
CA PRO A 41 0.75 -6.63 10.84
C PRO A 41 -0.29 -6.36 9.74
N ASP A 42 -0.45 -7.32 8.84
CA ASP A 42 -1.61 -7.40 7.92
C ASP A 42 -2.92 -7.43 8.72
N ARG A 43 -3.89 -6.61 8.31
CA ARG A 43 -5.17 -6.32 8.97
C ARG A 43 -5.06 -5.73 10.37
N GLY A 44 -3.90 -5.20 10.75
CA GLY A 44 -3.67 -4.62 12.07
C GLY A 44 -3.44 -3.11 12.07
N LEU A 45 -3.19 -2.47 10.92
CA LEU A 45 -2.78 -1.06 10.90
C LEU A 45 -3.87 -0.13 11.44
N TRP A 46 -5.14 -0.43 11.14
CA TRP A 46 -6.25 0.34 11.72
C TRP A 46 -6.31 0.23 13.25
N SER A 47 -6.01 -0.95 13.81
CA SER A 47 -5.93 -1.13 15.27
C SER A 47 -4.74 -0.35 15.85
N LEU A 48 -3.58 -0.34 15.19
CA LEU A 48 -2.44 0.48 15.61
C LEU A 48 -2.80 1.96 15.70
N LEU A 49 -3.58 2.46 14.73
CA LEU A 49 -4.01 3.85 14.68
C LEU A 49 -5.03 4.20 15.76
N THR A 50 -5.94 3.28 16.12
CA THR A 50 -7.13 3.61 16.92
C THR A 50 -7.10 3.09 18.36
N THR A 51 -6.68 1.84 18.57
CA THR A 51 -6.76 1.17 19.88
C THR A 51 -5.40 0.82 20.46
N ASN A 52 -4.40 0.68 19.60
CA ASN A 52 -3.06 0.18 19.92
C ASN A 52 -1.98 1.23 19.65
N TRP A 53 -2.26 2.49 20.00
CA TRP A 53 -1.31 3.58 19.78
C TRP A 53 0.00 3.38 20.55
N GLU A 54 -0.08 3.08 21.85
CA GLU A 54 1.09 2.77 22.71
C GLU A 54 1.08 1.33 23.22
N LYS A 55 -0.02 0.60 23.00
CA LYS A 55 -0.21 -0.76 23.50
C LYS A 55 0.11 -1.77 22.40
N PRO A 56 0.95 -2.78 22.65
CA PRO A 56 1.27 -3.81 21.66
C PRO A 56 0.02 -4.47 21.09
N PHE A 57 -0.07 -4.51 19.76
CA PHE A 57 -1.07 -5.28 19.04
C PHE A 57 -0.51 -6.67 18.74
N ARG A 58 -1.21 -7.70 19.20
CA ARG A 58 -0.88 -9.08 18.87
C ARG A 58 -1.73 -9.56 17.69
N SER A 59 -1.09 -9.86 16.57
CA SER A 59 -1.77 -10.35 15.38
C SER A 59 -2.53 -11.65 15.67
N PRO A 60 -3.83 -11.77 15.33
CA PRO A 60 -4.59 -12.99 15.52
C PRO A 60 -4.10 -14.12 14.59
N TYR A 61 -3.41 -13.79 13.50
CA TYR A 61 -2.94 -14.74 12.50
C TYR A 61 -1.54 -15.24 12.83
N THR A 62 -0.55 -14.33 12.93
CA THR A 62 0.85 -14.70 13.13
C THR A 62 1.22 -14.92 14.60
N ARG A 63 0.34 -14.49 15.53
CA ARG A 63 0.55 -14.40 16.99
C ARG A 63 1.72 -13.52 17.42
N MET A 64 2.25 -12.72 16.49
CA MET A 64 3.36 -11.79 16.71
C MET A 64 2.84 -10.41 17.08
N ASP A 65 3.63 -9.71 17.88
CA ASP A 65 3.50 -8.31 18.26
C ASP A 65 4.77 -7.50 17.92
N TYR A 66 5.63 -8.04 17.06
CA TYR A 66 6.86 -7.45 16.54
C TYR A 66 7.13 -7.99 15.11
N PRO A 67 7.92 -7.28 14.28
CA PRO A 67 8.25 -7.73 12.94
C PRO A 67 9.17 -8.95 13.00
N PHE A 68 8.76 -10.02 12.32
CA PHE A 68 9.51 -11.29 12.31
C PHE A 68 10.38 -11.47 11.05
N TYR A 69 10.48 -10.43 10.20
CA TYR A 69 11.33 -10.44 9.01
C TYR A 69 12.73 -9.98 9.39
N ARG A 70 13.76 -10.72 8.96
CA ARG A 70 15.16 -10.38 9.28
C ARG A 70 15.62 -9.03 8.73
N ASN A 71 15.01 -8.57 7.67
CA ASN A 71 15.30 -7.32 6.96
C ASN A 71 14.19 -6.27 7.16
N SER A 72 13.45 -6.36 8.26
CA SER A 72 12.55 -5.27 8.65
C SER A 72 13.35 -4.01 8.95
N PHE A 73 12.78 -2.85 8.61
CA PHE A 73 13.39 -1.53 8.82
C PHE A 73 13.85 -1.33 10.26
N ASP A 74 12.96 -1.60 11.21
CA ASP A 74 13.27 -1.68 12.63
C ASP A 74 12.97 -3.11 13.12
N PRO A 75 14.00 -3.96 13.29
CA PRO A 75 13.84 -5.31 13.84
C PRO A 75 13.43 -5.33 15.33
N GLU A 76 13.58 -4.23 16.05
CA GLU A 76 13.24 -4.09 17.47
C GLU A 76 11.85 -3.46 17.67
N ALA A 77 11.19 -3.05 16.59
CA ALA A 77 9.87 -2.43 16.67
C ALA A 77 8.85 -3.35 17.36
N VAL A 78 8.00 -2.73 18.16
CA VAL A 78 6.78 -3.35 18.69
C VAL A 78 5.61 -2.86 17.86
N TYR A 79 4.64 -3.73 17.57
CA TYR A 79 3.42 -3.40 16.82
C TYR A 79 2.54 -2.42 17.62
N THR A 80 2.90 -1.14 17.55
CA THR A 80 2.15 -0.01 18.11
C THR A 80 2.03 1.08 17.05
N GLY A 81 1.03 1.94 17.19
CA GLY A 81 0.91 3.12 16.33
C GLY A 81 2.09 4.08 16.49
N LEU A 82 2.62 4.22 17.72
CA LEU A 82 3.77 5.07 18.00
C LEU A 82 5.02 4.60 17.25
N SER A 83 5.35 3.30 17.30
CA SER A 83 6.49 2.74 16.57
C SER A 83 6.36 2.98 15.06
N LEU A 84 5.18 2.68 14.49
CA LEU A 84 4.95 2.87 13.06
C LEU A 84 5.09 4.35 12.65
N LEU A 85 4.57 5.28 13.45
CA LEU A 85 4.75 6.71 13.19
C LEU A 85 6.23 7.11 13.25
N GLN A 86 6.99 6.59 14.22
CA GLN A 86 8.42 6.88 14.37
C GLN A 86 9.21 6.36 13.17
N ASP A 87 8.96 5.13 12.72
CA ASP A 87 9.61 4.54 11.54
C ASP A 87 9.33 5.36 10.27
N LEU A 88 8.07 5.75 10.06
CA LEU A 88 7.70 6.58 8.91
C LEU A 88 8.37 7.95 8.94
N CYS A 89 8.46 8.59 10.11
CA CYS A 89 9.19 9.85 10.26
C CYS A 89 10.66 9.68 9.89
N ALA A 90 11.32 8.65 10.43
CA ALA A 90 12.73 8.38 10.17
C ALA A 90 13.01 8.15 8.68
N ILE A 91 12.15 7.40 7.99
CA ILE A 91 12.26 7.17 6.55
C ILE A 91 12.10 8.46 5.76
N LEU A 92 11.09 9.27 6.09
CA LEU A 92 10.82 10.52 5.38
C LEU A 92 11.93 11.55 5.57
N GLU A 93 12.45 11.68 6.79
CA GLU A 93 13.56 12.57 7.09
C GLU A 93 14.87 12.12 6.41
N ALA A 94 15.11 10.80 6.33
CA ALA A 94 16.29 10.26 5.68
C ALA A 94 16.22 10.38 4.15
N PHE A 95 15.08 10.04 3.54
CA PHE A 95 14.93 10.00 2.08
C PHE A 95 14.60 11.37 1.48
N ARG A 96 13.90 12.24 2.22
CA ARG A 96 13.40 13.55 1.79
C ARG A 96 12.72 13.52 0.40
N PRO A 97 11.63 12.75 0.23
CA PRO A 97 10.96 12.63 -1.06
C PRO A 97 10.35 13.97 -1.51
N THR A 98 10.31 14.18 -2.83
CA THR A 98 9.56 15.28 -3.45
C THR A 98 8.15 14.86 -3.87
N ILE A 99 7.94 13.57 -4.15
CA ILE A 99 6.66 12.98 -4.54
C ILE A 99 6.49 11.67 -3.79
N VAL A 100 5.29 11.42 -3.26
CA VAL A 100 4.90 10.13 -2.68
C VAL A 100 3.60 9.64 -3.30
N TYR A 101 3.59 8.37 -3.71
CA TYR A 101 2.36 7.66 -4.05
C TYR A 101 1.86 6.90 -2.82
N CYS A 102 0.63 7.17 -2.40
CA CYS A 102 0.04 6.64 -1.16
C CYS A 102 -1.37 6.07 -1.43
N PRO A 103 -1.85 5.04 -0.72
CA PRO A 103 -3.25 4.63 -0.85
C PRO A 103 -4.20 5.80 -0.58
N HIS A 104 -5.33 5.82 -1.29
CA HIS A 104 -6.35 6.85 -1.13
C HIS A 104 -6.97 6.82 0.28
N PRO A 105 -7.19 7.97 0.96
CA PRO A 105 -7.72 8.01 2.32
C PRO A 105 -9.16 7.46 2.44
N GLU A 106 -9.89 7.43 1.32
CA GLU A 106 -11.23 6.81 1.22
C GLU A 106 -11.23 5.39 0.63
N ASP A 107 -10.08 4.72 0.56
CA ASP A 107 -10.02 3.30 0.15
C ASP A 107 -10.84 2.42 1.10
N ALA A 108 -11.53 1.41 0.59
CA ALA A 108 -12.41 0.56 1.39
C ALA A 108 -11.64 -0.39 2.33
N HIS A 109 -10.35 -0.65 2.09
CA HIS A 109 -9.54 -1.52 2.95
C HIS A 109 -9.02 -0.76 4.19
N PRO A 110 -9.24 -1.26 5.41
CA PRO A 110 -8.82 -0.59 6.64
C PRO A 110 -7.33 -0.26 6.70
N ASP A 111 -6.47 -1.18 6.26
CA ASP A 111 -5.02 -0.91 6.25
C ASP A 111 -4.62 0.15 5.23
N HIS A 112 -5.32 0.26 4.09
CA HIS A 112 -5.03 1.31 3.11
C HIS A 112 -5.35 2.69 3.68
N ARG A 113 -6.52 2.84 4.32
CA ARG A 113 -6.88 4.08 5.01
C ARG A 113 -5.91 4.40 6.15
N ALA A 114 -5.55 3.39 6.95
CA ALA A 114 -4.61 3.56 8.04
C ALA A 114 -3.26 4.06 7.53
N THR A 115 -2.73 3.48 6.43
CA THR A 115 -1.48 3.93 5.80
C THR A 115 -1.55 5.41 5.41
N ALA A 116 -2.64 5.86 4.77
CA ALA A 116 -2.82 7.27 4.42
C ALA A 116 -2.79 8.18 5.67
N LEU A 117 -3.53 7.82 6.72
CA LEU A 117 -3.59 8.60 7.95
C LEU A 117 -2.28 8.59 8.76
N PHE A 118 -1.54 7.49 8.75
CA PHE A 118 -0.20 7.43 9.34
C PHE A 118 0.79 8.31 8.57
N PHE A 119 0.67 8.32 7.23
CA PHE A 119 1.49 9.17 6.39
C PHE A 119 1.21 10.66 6.65
N ASP A 120 -0.06 11.07 6.74
CA ASP A 120 -0.45 12.44 7.10
C ASP A 120 0.14 12.85 8.46
N LYS A 121 0.04 11.98 9.48
CA LYS A 121 0.65 12.21 10.80
C LYS A 121 2.18 12.34 10.74
N ALA A 122 2.83 11.55 9.89
CA ALA A 122 4.28 11.62 9.72
C ALA A 122 4.69 12.92 9.02
N LEU A 123 3.93 13.39 8.03
CA LEU A 123 4.16 14.70 7.40
C LEU A 123 3.97 15.86 8.38
N GLU A 124 2.90 15.84 9.18
CA GLU A 124 2.66 16.83 10.24
C GLU A 124 3.84 16.88 11.22
N LYS A 125 4.33 15.71 11.65
CA LYS A 125 5.42 15.61 12.62
C LYS A 125 6.80 16.00 12.06
N THR A 126 7.06 15.70 10.79
CA THR A 126 8.34 16.02 10.12
C THR A 126 8.37 17.43 9.53
N GLY A 127 7.20 18.05 9.31
CA GLY A 127 7.09 19.35 8.65
C GLY A 127 7.49 19.33 7.17
N LEU A 128 7.60 18.15 6.55
CA LEU A 128 7.95 18.04 5.14
C LEU A 128 6.77 18.44 4.25
N SER A 129 7.08 19.17 3.19
CA SER A 129 6.13 19.52 2.13
C SER A 129 6.55 18.81 0.85
N LEU A 130 5.64 18.03 0.28
CA LEU A 130 5.85 17.20 -0.90
C LEU A 130 4.53 16.98 -1.65
N GLU A 131 4.60 16.53 -2.90
CA GLU A 131 3.42 16.18 -3.68
C GLU A 131 2.92 14.77 -3.30
N ILE A 132 1.66 14.65 -2.90
CA ILE A 132 1.03 13.36 -2.60
C ILE A 132 0.10 12.96 -3.73
N ARG A 133 0.31 11.76 -4.28
CA ARG A 133 -0.51 11.16 -5.34
C ARG A 133 -1.25 9.95 -4.78
N TYR A 134 -2.56 10.05 -4.68
CA TYR A 134 -3.38 9.01 -4.07
C TYR A 134 -3.85 7.97 -5.08
N TYR A 135 -3.51 6.70 -4.90
CA TYR A 135 -4.03 5.61 -5.73
C TYR A 135 -5.14 4.83 -5.00
N LEU A 136 -6.18 4.41 -5.73
CA LEU A 136 -7.30 3.65 -5.18
C LEU A 136 -7.21 2.17 -5.58
N VAL A 137 -7.27 1.28 -4.60
CA VAL A 137 -7.27 -0.18 -4.83
C VAL A 137 -8.64 -0.77 -4.54
N HIS A 138 -9.25 -0.45 -3.39
CA HIS A 138 -10.55 -0.97 -3.02
C HIS A 138 -11.61 0.14 -3.02
N GLY A 139 -12.60 0.02 -3.90
CA GLY A 139 -13.67 1.00 -4.02
C GLY A 139 -14.99 0.40 -4.44
N GLN A 140 -16.05 1.20 -4.38
CA GLN A 140 -17.38 0.77 -4.79
C GLN A 140 -17.40 0.48 -6.30
N ARG A 141 -17.68 -0.77 -6.67
CA ARG A 141 -17.66 -1.24 -8.08
C ARG A 141 -16.32 -0.92 -8.78
N TRP A 142 -15.23 -0.97 -8.02
CA TRP A 142 -13.88 -0.64 -8.47
C TRP A 142 -12.89 -1.78 -8.19
N PRO A 143 -11.93 -2.04 -9.10
CA PRO A 143 -11.93 -1.63 -10.50
C PRO A 143 -13.03 -2.38 -11.27
N THR A 144 -13.46 -1.84 -12.41
CA THR A 144 -14.45 -2.52 -13.27
C THR A 144 -14.01 -2.49 -14.74
N PRO A 145 -14.15 -3.58 -15.49
CA PRO A 145 -14.56 -4.93 -15.05
C PRO A 145 -13.41 -5.71 -14.37
N LEU A 146 -13.75 -6.70 -13.53
CA LEU A 146 -12.79 -7.59 -12.83
C LEU A 146 -12.18 -8.67 -13.74
N ARG A 147 -11.42 -8.23 -14.74
CA ARG A 147 -10.64 -9.08 -15.68
C ARG A 147 -9.50 -8.29 -16.35
N LEU A 148 -8.57 -9.04 -16.94
CA LEU A 148 -7.46 -8.52 -17.74
C LEU A 148 -7.99 -7.91 -19.06
N ILE A 149 -7.79 -6.62 -19.25
CA ILE A 149 -8.08 -5.90 -20.50
C ILE A 149 -7.03 -4.77 -20.65
N PRO A 150 -5.85 -5.05 -21.22
CA PRO A 150 -4.76 -4.08 -21.34
C PRO A 150 -5.18 -2.81 -22.06
N ASP A 151 -5.91 -2.92 -23.18
CA ASP A 151 -6.32 -1.79 -24.02
C ASP A 151 -7.47 -0.93 -23.44
N ALA A 152 -8.03 -1.33 -22.29
CA ALA A 152 -9.09 -0.55 -21.65
C ALA A 152 -8.48 0.55 -20.78
N GLU A 153 -9.18 1.70 -20.73
CA GLU A 153 -8.89 2.74 -19.74
C GLU A 153 -9.37 2.31 -18.34
N LEU A 154 -8.63 2.76 -17.33
CA LEU A 154 -9.02 2.81 -15.93
C LEU A 154 -9.60 4.23 -15.66
N PRO A 155 -10.94 4.41 -15.72
CA PRO A 155 -11.55 5.73 -15.56
C PRO A 155 -11.52 6.19 -14.10
N ALA A 156 -11.80 7.45 -13.78
CA ALA A 156 -12.00 7.85 -12.39
C ALA A 156 -13.18 7.09 -11.73
N PRO A 157 -13.08 6.66 -10.46
CA PRO A 157 -14.20 6.03 -9.75
C PRO A 157 -15.34 7.03 -9.57
N GLN A 158 -16.50 6.72 -10.17
CA GLN A 158 -17.64 7.66 -10.28
C GLN A 158 -18.06 8.31 -8.94
N TYR A 159 -18.03 7.54 -7.85
CA TYR A 159 -18.44 8.02 -6.52
C TYR A 159 -17.42 8.98 -5.85
N LEU A 160 -16.23 9.13 -6.42
CA LEU A 160 -15.19 10.09 -6.00
C LEU A 160 -14.82 11.09 -7.09
N ALA A 161 -15.41 11.01 -8.28
CA ALA A 161 -15.01 11.80 -9.44
C ALA A 161 -15.11 13.31 -9.21
N GLU A 162 -16.12 13.75 -8.46
CA GLU A 162 -16.36 15.18 -8.15
C GLU A 162 -15.65 15.65 -6.86
N ARG A 163 -15.06 14.73 -6.08
CA ARG A 163 -14.47 15.02 -4.77
C ARG A 163 -12.95 15.13 -4.79
N TRP A 164 -12.33 14.70 -5.89
CA TRP A 164 -10.88 14.60 -6.05
C TRP A 164 -10.46 14.97 -7.46
N GLN A 165 -9.25 15.52 -7.61
CA GLN A 165 -8.69 15.81 -8.91
C GLN A 165 -7.99 14.58 -9.46
N TRP A 166 -8.67 13.83 -10.31
CA TRP A 166 -8.13 12.62 -10.93
C TRP A 166 -7.23 12.94 -12.11
N HIS A 167 -6.02 12.39 -12.08
CA HIS A 167 -5.06 12.41 -13.18
C HIS A 167 -4.91 11.01 -13.76
N SER A 168 -5.08 10.92 -15.07
CA SER A 168 -4.88 9.71 -15.87
C SER A 168 -3.57 9.83 -16.62
N GLN A 169 -2.67 8.88 -16.42
CA GLN A 169 -1.38 8.82 -17.10
C GLN A 169 -1.41 7.65 -18.08
N ALA A 170 -1.45 7.95 -19.38
CA ALA A 170 -1.33 6.93 -20.42
C ALA A 170 0.01 6.19 -20.30
N LEU A 171 -0.03 4.89 -20.56
CA LEU A 171 1.13 4.00 -20.57
C LEU A 171 1.38 3.51 -22.00
N GLU A 172 2.66 3.43 -22.37
CA GLU A 172 3.07 2.71 -23.57
C GLU A 172 2.80 1.21 -23.41
N GLU A 173 2.55 0.51 -24.52
CA GLU A 173 2.23 -0.92 -24.50
C GLU A 173 3.32 -1.74 -23.81
N GLU A 174 4.59 -1.42 -24.03
CA GLU A 174 5.71 -2.07 -23.36
C GLU A 174 5.63 -1.94 -21.83
N VAL A 175 5.21 -0.77 -21.33
CA VAL A 175 5.06 -0.51 -19.89
C VAL A 175 3.87 -1.30 -19.33
N VAL A 176 2.78 -1.43 -20.08
CA VAL A 176 1.64 -2.28 -19.70
C VAL A 176 2.06 -3.75 -19.58
N GLN A 177 2.91 -4.24 -20.49
CA GLN A 177 3.45 -5.60 -20.42
C GLN A 177 4.40 -5.80 -19.24
N ILE A 178 5.26 -4.82 -18.93
CA ILE A 178 6.12 -4.84 -17.74
C ILE A 178 5.26 -4.88 -16.46
N LYS A 179 4.22 -4.04 -16.38
CA LYS A 179 3.25 -4.05 -15.25
C LYS A 179 2.59 -5.42 -15.10
N LEU A 180 2.16 -6.03 -16.20
CA LEU A 180 1.58 -7.37 -16.19
C LEU A 180 2.58 -8.40 -15.69
N ALA A 181 3.84 -8.35 -16.12
CA ALA A 181 4.90 -9.24 -15.65
C ALA A 181 5.16 -9.07 -14.14
N ALA A 182 5.24 -7.83 -13.65
CA ALA A 182 5.41 -7.53 -12.23
C ALA A 182 4.24 -8.05 -11.39
N LEU A 183 2.99 -7.84 -11.83
CA LEU A 183 1.80 -8.39 -11.15
C LEU A 183 1.78 -9.93 -11.16
N ARG A 184 2.34 -10.55 -12.20
CA ARG A 184 2.45 -12.01 -12.28
C ARG A 184 3.45 -12.62 -11.30
N ALA A 185 4.42 -11.85 -10.80
CA ALA A 185 5.38 -12.28 -9.80
C ALA A 185 4.75 -12.57 -8.41
N TYR A 186 3.58 -11.98 -8.12
CA TYR A 186 2.79 -12.25 -6.91
C TYR A 186 1.99 -13.55 -7.03
N SER A 187 2.69 -14.68 -7.20
CA SER A 187 2.08 -15.99 -7.43
C SER A 187 1.08 -16.41 -6.34
N SER A 188 1.43 -16.16 -5.07
CA SER A 188 0.58 -16.47 -3.91
C SER A 188 -0.73 -15.71 -3.95
N GLN A 189 -0.70 -14.45 -4.38
CA GLN A 189 -1.88 -13.57 -4.44
C GLN A 189 -2.74 -13.89 -5.65
N ARG A 190 -2.16 -14.39 -6.74
CA ARG A 190 -2.91 -14.77 -7.93
C ARG A 190 -3.83 -15.96 -7.71
N LEU A 191 -3.47 -16.88 -6.82
CA LEU A 191 -4.29 -18.05 -6.50
C LEU A 191 -5.66 -17.66 -5.91
N THR A 192 -5.72 -16.56 -5.16
CA THR A 192 -6.95 -16.11 -4.50
C THR A 192 -7.56 -14.86 -5.15
N ASN A 193 -6.73 -13.96 -5.67
CA ASN A 193 -7.12 -12.62 -6.12
C ASN A 193 -6.70 -12.33 -7.57
N GLY A 194 -6.36 -13.34 -8.37
CA GLY A 194 -5.78 -13.13 -9.72
C GLY A 194 -6.63 -12.27 -10.65
N ARG A 195 -7.97 -12.44 -10.65
CA ARG A 195 -8.89 -11.61 -11.45
C ARG A 195 -8.93 -10.16 -10.99
N PHE A 196 -8.84 -9.92 -9.68
CA PHE A 196 -8.82 -8.58 -9.10
C PHE A 196 -7.51 -7.87 -9.44
N LEU A 197 -6.36 -8.52 -9.22
CA LEU A 197 -5.06 -7.96 -9.57
C LEU A 197 -4.95 -7.65 -11.07
N ALA A 198 -5.38 -8.58 -11.93
CA ALA A 198 -5.33 -8.38 -13.37
C ALA A 198 -6.28 -7.28 -13.88
N ALA A 199 -7.27 -6.86 -13.09
CA ALA A 199 -8.17 -5.78 -13.45
C ALA A 199 -7.50 -4.40 -13.42
N PHE A 200 -6.32 -4.27 -12.82
CA PHE A 200 -5.53 -3.05 -12.85
C PHE A 200 -4.60 -2.96 -14.06
N VAL A 201 -4.41 -4.02 -14.84
CA VAL A 201 -3.63 -3.95 -16.09
C VAL A 201 -4.50 -3.30 -17.15
N ARG A 202 -4.20 -2.02 -17.44
CA ARG A 202 -4.95 -1.07 -18.24
C ARG A 202 -3.96 -0.15 -18.98
N GLN A 203 -4.43 0.58 -19.98
CA GLN A 203 -3.60 1.46 -20.81
C GLN A 203 -3.19 2.76 -20.09
N ASN A 204 -3.57 2.92 -18.83
CA ASN A 204 -3.25 4.08 -18.00
C ASN A 204 -3.11 3.69 -16.52
N GLU A 205 -2.38 4.51 -15.77
CA GLU A 205 -2.49 4.60 -14.31
C GLU A 205 -3.37 5.78 -13.92
N LEU A 206 -3.94 5.68 -12.72
CA LEU A 206 -4.82 6.70 -12.17
C LEU A 206 -4.36 7.08 -10.75
N TYR A 207 -4.23 8.38 -10.50
CA TYR A 207 -4.03 8.91 -9.16
C TYR A 207 -4.86 10.18 -8.93
N ALA A 208 -5.23 10.42 -7.68
CA ALA A 208 -5.96 11.60 -7.25
C ALA A 208 -5.00 12.57 -6.55
N LEU A 209 -5.20 13.86 -6.80
CA LEU A 209 -4.63 14.95 -6.00
C LEU A 209 -5.75 15.55 -5.14
N ASN A 210 -5.38 16.01 -3.95
CA ASN A 210 -6.33 16.75 -3.11
C ASN A 210 -6.70 18.06 -3.83
N LEU A 211 -8.00 18.28 -4.04
CA LEU A 211 -8.52 19.51 -4.66
C LEU A 211 -8.21 20.76 -3.80
N PHE A 212 -7.96 20.57 -2.51
CA PHE A 212 -7.72 21.62 -1.54
C PHE A 212 -6.28 21.58 -1.04
N GLY A 213 -5.35 22.00 -1.90
CA GLY A 213 -4.06 22.52 -1.44
C GLY A 213 -4.30 23.86 -0.75
N GLY A 214 -4.74 23.85 0.51
CA GLY A 214 -4.99 25.04 1.31
C GLY A 214 -6.10 24.80 2.34
N ASP A 215 -5.71 24.76 3.61
CA ASP A 215 -6.54 24.88 4.81
C ASP A 215 -7.74 23.91 4.94
N ALA A 216 -7.44 22.72 5.46
CA ALA A 216 -8.35 22.06 6.41
C ALA A 216 -7.92 22.42 7.84
N GLN A 217 -7.95 23.71 8.18
CA GLN A 217 -8.23 24.14 9.54
C GLN A 217 -9.75 24.31 9.67
N ASP A 218 -10.28 23.82 10.78
CA ASP A 218 -11.67 23.90 11.25
C ASP A 218 -12.74 23.08 10.52
N LYS A 219 -13.05 21.92 11.12
CA LYS A 219 -14.39 21.60 11.63
C LYS A 219 -14.35 20.55 12.73
#